data_AF-A0A1B6JPE8-F1
#
_entry.id   AF-A0A1B6JPE8-F1
#
_cell.length_a   1.000
_cell.length_b   1.000
_cell.length_c   1.000
_cell.angle_alpha   90.00
_cell.angle_beta   90.00
_cell.angle_gamma   90.00
#
_symmetry.space_group_name_H-M   'P 1'
#
loop_
_entity.id
_entity.type
_entity.pdbx_description
1 polymer ?
#
loop_
_entity_poly.entity_id
_entity_poly.type
_entity_poly.pdbx_seq_one_letter_code
_entity_poly.pdbx_strand_id
1 'polypeptide(L)'
;AEAERLEIKTKAPLVLAELLFDGKILIEIKKHRVLLLRFTHDDPRAQKYLLGGVEQVISLHKDSLLPKVPAIFKIMYDMDILEEKVLLDWGSKVSKKYVSKELSQEIHSKAEPFLTWLREAEEEEESSEDEEDDLEIEYDDRAKATPLKETKVIVEKPKPLEDDEGEDDVDIDAI
;
A
#
# COMPACT_ATOMS: atom_id res chain seq x y z
N ALA A 1 -31.02 -6.09 18.85
CA ALA A 1 -30.18 -5.33 19.81
C ALA A 1 -30.71 -3.91 19.97
N GLU A 2 -30.21 -3.12 20.93
CA GLU A 2 -30.80 -1.81 21.26
C GLU A 2 -30.76 -0.80 20.08
N ALA A 3 -29.67 -0.75 19.32
CA ALA A 3 -29.56 0.09 18.13
C ALA A 3 -30.53 -0.31 16.99
N GLU A 4 -31.07 -1.53 17.00
CA GLU A 4 -32.12 -1.99 16.09
C GLU A 4 -33.51 -1.63 16.64
N ARG A 5 -33.72 -1.75 17.96
CA ARG A 5 -34.94 -1.27 18.67
C ARG A 5 -35.15 0.25 18.51
N LEU A 6 -34.05 0.99 18.33
CA LEU A 6 -34.02 2.43 18.12
C LEU A 6 -33.89 2.83 16.64
N GLU A 7 -33.87 1.89 15.69
CA GLU A 7 -33.77 2.12 14.23
C GLU A 7 -32.52 2.94 13.79
N ILE A 8 -31.47 2.95 14.61
CA ILE A 8 -30.23 3.72 14.37
C ILE A 8 -29.01 2.87 13.99
N LYS A 9 -29.16 1.56 13.71
CA LYS A 9 -28.04 0.62 13.44
C LYS A 9 -26.95 1.21 12.52
N THR A 10 -27.32 1.67 11.33
CA THR A 10 -26.40 2.30 10.36
C THR A 10 -25.71 3.58 10.89
N LYS A 11 -26.33 4.32 11.81
CA LYS A 11 -25.76 5.55 12.41
C LYS A 11 -24.92 5.28 13.66
N ALA A 12 -25.09 4.12 14.30
CA ALA A 12 -24.45 3.80 15.58
C ALA A 12 -22.90 3.92 15.56
N PRO A 13 -22.17 3.56 14.49
CA PRO A 13 -20.70 3.68 14.46
C PRO A 13 -20.16 5.09 14.68
N LEU A 14 -20.92 6.14 14.33
CA LEU A 14 -20.56 7.54 14.60
C LEU A 14 -20.38 7.79 16.11
N VAL A 15 -21.36 7.33 16.90
CA VAL A 15 -21.40 7.49 18.36
C VAL A 15 -20.49 6.46 19.04
N LEU A 16 -20.35 5.25 18.47
CA LEU A 16 -19.43 4.25 18.99
C LEU A 16 -17.97 4.69 18.87
N ALA A 17 -17.58 5.46 17.84
CA ALA A 17 -16.23 6.01 17.77
C ALA A 17 -15.92 6.94 18.97
N GLU A 18 -16.82 7.89 19.26
CA GLU A 18 -16.71 8.83 20.38
C GLU A 18 -16.69 8.12 21.75
N LEU A 19 -17.41 7.00 21.90
CA LEU A 19 -17.51 6.26 23.16
C LEU A 19 -16.44 5.17 23.36
N LEU A 20 -15.72 4.76 22.32
CA LEU A 20 -14.78 3.61 22.36
C LEU A 20 -13.31 3.96 22.14
N PHE A 21 -12.99 5.17 21.65
CA PHE A 21 -11.64 5.54 21.24
C PHE A 21 -11.10 6.80 21.96
N ASP A 22 -9.86 6.74 22.46
CA ASP A 22 -9.08 7.89 22.91
C ASP A 22 -7.80 8.11 22.06
N GLY A 23 -6.82 8.85 22.55
CA GLY A 23 -5.48 8.97 21.92
C GLY A 23 -4.73 7.64 21.67
N LYS A 24 -5.28 6.51 22.16
CA LYS A 24 -4.84 5.12 21.98
C LYS A 24 -5.66 4.31 20.96
N ILE A 25 -6.51 4.95 20.15
CA ILE A 25 -7.40 4.37 19.12
C ILE A 25 -6.86 3.10 18.41
N LEU A 26 -5.58 3.04 18.05
CA LEU A 26 -4.93 1.86 17.41
C LEU A 26 -5.02 0.56 18.24
N ILE A 27 -5.08 0.65 19.57
CA ILE A 27 -5.28 -0.50 20.48
C ILE A 27 -6.77 -0.83 20.59
N GLU A 28 -7.60 0.21 20.59
CA GLU A 28 -9.03 0.12 20.86
C GLU A 28 -9.82 -0.41 19.66
N ILE A 29 -9.38 -0.11 18.44
CA ILE A 29 -9.85 -0.78 17.20
C ILE A 29 -9.68 -2.30 17.32
N LYS A 30 -8.49 -2.78 17.71
CA LYS A 30 -8.25 -4.24 17.88
C LYS A 30 -9.16 -4.85 18.94
N LYS A 31 -9.29 -4.17 20.08
CA LYS A 31 -10.14 -4.56 21.22
C LYS A 31 -11.63 -4.62 20.85
N HIS A 32 -12.10 -3.76 19.96
CA HIS A 32 -13.52 -3.60 19.63
C HIS A 32 -13.92 -4.06 18.22
N ARG A 33 -13.01 -4.64 17.42
CA ARG A 33 -13.27 -5.15 16.05
C ARG A 33 -14.60 -5.92 15.93
N VAL A 34 -14.84 -6.90 16.80
CA VAL A 34 -16.05 -7.75 16.77
C VAL A 34 -17.34 -6.97 17.04
N LEU A 35 -17.26 -5.84 17.77
CA LEU A 35 -18.40 -4.94 17.95
C LEU A 35 -18.61 -4.05 16.73
N LEU A 36 -17.52 -3.50 16.16
CA LEU A 36 -17.56 -2.63 14.99
C LEU A 36 -18.13 -3.37 13.76
N LEU A 37 -17.64 -4.57 13.48
CA LEU A 37 -18.11 -5.43 12.38
C LEU A 37 -19.62 -5.73 12.42
N ARG A 38 -20.25 -5.80 13.60
CA ARG A 38 -21.70 -5.99 13.73
C ARG A 38 -22.54 -4.81 13.21
N PHE A 39 -21.89 -3.68 12.91
CA PHE A 39 -22.49 -2.50 12.31
C PHE A 39 -21.93 -2.17 10.93
N THR A 40 -20.66 -2.47 10.63
CA THR A 40 -20.01 -2.09 9.37
C THR A 40 -20.09 -3.14 8.25
N HIS A 41 -20.13 -4.43 8.59
CA HIS A 41 -20.23 -5.51 7.60
C HIS A 41 -21.52 -5.35 6.75
N ASP A 42 -21.34 -5.31 5.43
CA ASP A 42 -22.38 -5.14 4.41
C ASP A 42 -23.20 -3.83 4.52
N ASP A 43 -22.74 -2.83 5.29
CA ASP A 43 -23.31 -1.48 5.30
C ASP A 43 -22.24 -0.39 5.08
N PRO A 44 -21.88 -0.11 3.81
CA PRO A 44 -21.01 1.00 3.42
C PRO A 44 -21.46 2.37 3.94
N ARG A 45 -22.74 2.57 4.31
CA ARG A 45 -23.19 3.83 4.94
C ARG A 45 -22.79 3.86 6.41
N ALA A 46 -22.82 2.73 7.11
CA ALA A 46 -22.36 2.61 8.48
C ALA A 46 -20.85 2.82 8.60
N GLN A 47 -20.08 2.34 7.61
CA GLN A 47 -18.65 2.65 7.45
C GLN A 47 -18.41 4.16 7.26
N LYS A 48 -19.20 4.85 6.41
CA LYS A 48 -19.17 6.32 6.27
C LYS A 48 -19.65 7.10 7.50
N TYR A 49 -20.37 6.45 8.43
CA TYR A 49 -20.65 7.02 9.76
C TYR A 49 -19.48 6.78 10.73
N LEU A 50 -18.81 5.63 10.68
CA LEU A 50 -17.61 5.35 11.48
C LEU A 50 -16.48 6.33 11.14
N LEU A 51 -16.20 6.54 9.84
CA LEU A 51 -15.19 7.49 9.36
C LEU A 51 -15.41 8.90 9.93
N GLY A 52 -16.65 9.39 9.93
CA GLY A 52 -17.00 10.68 10.55
C GLY A 52 -16.73 10.74 12.05
N GLY A 53 -16.98 9.63 12.76
CA GLY A 53 -16.65 9.52 14.18
C GLY A 53 -15.13 9.52 14.42
N VAL A 54 -14.36 8.87 13.54
CA VAL A 54 -12.89 8.90 13.58
C VAL A 54 -12.34 10.31 13.30
N GLU A 55 -12.91 11.07 12.37
CA GLU A 55 -12.58 12.49 12.17
C GLU A 55 -12.76 13.29 13.47
N GLN A 56 -13.87 13.07 14.20
CA GLN A 56 -14.14 13.74 15.48
C GLN A 56 -13.15 13.32 16.58
N VAL A 57 -12.82 12.04 16.71
CA VAL A 57 -11.82 11.55 17.68
C VAL A 57 -10.42 12.11 17.35
N ILE A 58 -10.05 12.19 16.07
CA ILE A 58 -8.82 12.88 15.65
C ILE A 58 -8.89 14.37 16.02
N SER A 59 -10.03 15.05 15.87
CA SER A 59 -10.19 16.45 16.29
C SER A 59 -10.02 16.66 17.80
N LEU A 60 -10.47 15.72 18.64
CA LEU A 60 -10.36 15.80 20.11
C LEU A 60 -8.92 15.53 20.61
N HIS A 61 -8.13 14.78 19.84
CA HIS A 61 -6.78 14.34 20.24
C HIS A 61 -5.70 14.71 19.22
N LYS A 62 -5.91 15.82 18.49
CA LYS A 62 -5.22 16.19 17.24
C LYS A 62 -3.72 15.94 17.25
N ASP A 63 -2.97 16.56 18.17
CA ASP A 63 -1.51 16.49 18.22
C ASP A 63 -0.98 15.05 18.35
N SER A 64 -1.77 14.16 18.95
CA SER A 64 -1.41 12.77 19.19
C SER A 64 -1.93 11.78 18.13
N LEU A 65 -2.97 12.14 17.37
CA LEU A 65 -3.62 11.25 16.39
C LEU A 65 -3.42 11.66 14.94
N LEU A 66 -3.28 12.95 14.64
CA LEU A 66 -3.04 13.45 13.28
C LEU A 66 -1.77 12.84 12.62
N PRO A 67 -0.64 12.61 13.33
CA PRO A 67 0.50 11.90 12.76
C PRO A 67 0.26 10.41 12.51
N LYS A 68 -0.81 9.82 13.08
CA LYS A 68 -1.12 8.38 13.03
C LYS A 68 -2.20 8.04 11.98
N VAL A 69 -2.75 9.01 11.26
CA VAL A 69 -3.90 8.83 10.35
C VAL A 69 -3.73 7.66 9.36
N PRO A 70 -2.59 7.49 8.64
CA PRO A 70 -2.36 6.31 7.81
C PRO A 70 -2.51 4.99 8.56
N ALA A 71 -1.92 4.89 9.76
CA ALA A 71 -1.98 3.70 10.58
C ALA A 71 -3.39 3.44 11.17
N ILE A 72 -4.19 4.49 11.38
CA ILE A 72 -5.58 4.40 11.85
C ILE A 72 -6.50 3.85 10.75
N PHE A 73 -6.33 4.28 9.49
CA PHE A 73 -7.14 3.73 8.41
C PHE A 73 -6.62 2.38 7.93
N LYS A 74 -5.29 2.16 7.85
CA LYS A 74 -4.74 0.84 7.53
C LYS A 74 -5.18 -0.23 8.53
N ILE A 75 -5.17 0.04 9.84
CA ILE A 75 -5.65 -0.95 10.82
C ILE A 75 -7.17 -1.20 10.76
N MET A 76 -7.97 -0.26 10.26
CA MET A 76 -9.40 -0.51 10.03
C MET A 76 -9.64 -1.35 8.77
N TYR A 77 -8.83 -1.15 7.72
CA TYR A 77 -8.80 -1.97 6.51
C TYR A 77 -8.29 -3.40 6.81
N ASP A 78 -7.12 -3.54 7.42
CA ASP A 78 -6.49 -4.80 7.88
C ASP A 78 -7.33 -5.60 8.90
N MET A 79 -8.50 -5.09 9.29
CA MET A 79 -9.45 -5.72 10.20
C MET A 79 -10.87 -5.84 9.63
N ASP A 80 -11.06 -5.60 8.33
CA ASP A 80 -12.34 -5.70 7.61
C ASP A 80 -13.42 -4.72 8.11
N ILE A 81 -13.01 -3.67 8.84
CA ILE A 81 -13.94 -2.72 9.48
C ILE A 81 -14.38 -1.65 8.47
N LEU A 82 -13.53 -1.30 7.50
CA LEU A 82 -13.77 -0.35 6.42
C LEU A 82 -13.32 -0.95 5.08
N GLU A 83 -14.21 -0.97 4.11
CA GLU A 83 -13.92 -1.38 2.73
C GLU A 83 -13.11 -0.31 1.98
N GLU A 84 -12.24 -0.76 1.08
CA GLU A 84 -11.43 0.06 0.19
C GLU A 84 -12.23 1.12 -0.56
N LYS A 85 -13.31 0.68 -1.22
CA LYS A 85 -14.27 1.52 -1.95
C LYS A 85 -14.88 2.62 -1.09
N VAL A 86 -15.00 2.41 0.22
CA VAL A 86 -15.50 3.41 1.17
C VAL A 86 -14.40 4.39 1.59
N LEU A 87 -13.17 3.89 1.75
CA LEU A 87 -11.98 4.70 2.05
C LEU A 87 -11.61 5.62 0.87
N LEU A 88 -11.64 5.11 -0.36
CA LEU A 88 -11.38 5.89 -1.59
C LEU A 88 -12.49 6.91 -1.87
N ASP A 89 -13.77 6.55 -1.75
CA ASP A 89 -14.90 7.50 -1.86
C ASP A 89 -14.81 8.62 -0.82
N TRP A 90 -14.51 8.30 0.44
CA TRP A 90 -14.27 9.31 1.48
C TRP A 90 -13.07 10.20 1.12
N GLY A 91 -11.93 9.60 0.81
CA GLY A 91 -10.69 10.30 0.49
C GLY A 91 -10.85 11.31 -0.65
N SER A 92 -11.64 10.96 -1.67
CA SER A 92 -11.95 11.81 -2.83
C SER A 92 -12.58 13.16 -2.49
N LYS A 93 -13.21 13.32 -1.32
CA LYS A 93 -14.08 14.46 -1.03
C LYS A 93 -14.03 14.98 0.41
N VAL A 94 -13.16 15.96 0.61
CA VAL A 94 -13.09 16.79 1.84
C VAL A 94 -14.47 17.31 2.24
N SER A 95 -14.78 17.17 3.53
CA SER A 95 -16.10 17.40 4.13
C SER A 95 -16.06 18.50 5.19
N LYS A 96 -17.24 18.99 5.55
CA LYS A 96 -17.44 19.86 6.74
C LYS A 96 -18.60 19.39 7.63
N LYS A 97 -18.91 18.09 7.57
CA LYS A 97 -20.07 17.48 8.23
C LYS A 97 -19.82 17.18 9.71
N TYR A 98 -18.61 16.75 10.06
CA TYR A 98 -18.25 16.28 11.40
C TYR A 98 -17.10 17.11 12.02
N VAL A 99 -16.18 17.61 11.20
CA VAL A 99 -15.08 18.53 11.57
C VAL A 99 -15.08 19.78 10.66
N SER A 100 -14.20 20.75 10.94
CA SER A 100 -14.01 21.91 10.06
C SER A 100 -13.41 21.48 8.70
N LYS A 101 -13.62 22.28 7.64
CA LYS A 101 -13.12 21.94 6.29
C LYS A 101 -11.59 21.87 6.28
N GLU A 102 -10.95 22.73 7.06
CA GLU A 102 -9.51 22.86 7.19
C GLU A 102 -8.92 21.60 7.86
N LEU A 103 -9.57 21.10 8.93
CA LEU A 103 -9.15 19.87 9.58
C LEU A 103 -9.46 18.62 8.74
N SER A 104 -10.59 18.56 8.03
CA SER A 104 -10.85 17.48 7.07
C SER A 104 -9.78 17.47 5.97
N GLN A 105 -9.45 18.62 5.38
CA GLN A 105 -8.36 18.73 4.40
C GLN A 105 -7.02 18.25 4.96
N GLU A 106 -6.69 18.62 6.20
CA GLU A 106 -5.46 18.21 6.89
C GLU A 106 -5.44 16.71 7.19
N ILE A 107 -6.57 16.10 7.57
CA ILE A 107 -6.72 14.65 7.77
C ILE A 107 -6.55 13.91 6.44
N HIS A 108 -7.17 14.36 5.34
CA HIS A 108 -7.00 13.75 4.02
C HIS A 108 -5.55 13.84 3.56
N SER A 109 -4.90 15.01 3.70
CA SER A 109 -3.48 15.19 3.39
C SER A 109 -2.52 14.38 4.29
N LYS A 110 -2.98 13.88 5.44
CA LYS A 110 -2.26 12.87 6.23
C LYS A 110 -2.61 11.44 5.81
N ALA A 111 -3.81 11.17 5.31
CA ALA A 111 -4.24 9.88 4.82
C ALA A 111 -3.67 9.52 3.45
N GLU A 112 -3.28 10.51 2.62
CA GLU A 112 -2.90 10.29 1.22
C GLU A 112 -1.88 9.16 0.97
N PRO A 113 -0.79 8.96 1.75
CA PRO A 113 0.12 7.83 1.53
C PRO A 113 -0.53 6.45 1.68
N PHE A 114 -1.61 6.35 2.46
CA PHE A 114 -2.43 5.13 2.56
C PHE A 114 -3.47 5.05 1.44
N LEU A 115 -4.06 6.18 1.03
CA LEU A 115 -5.01 6.22 -0.08
C LEU A 115 -4.33 5.93 -1.44
N THR A 116 -3.08 6.33 -1.63
CA THR A 116 -2.25 5.95 -2.77
C THR A 116 -1.97 4.45 -2.77
N TRP A 117 -1.50 3.89 -1.64
CA TRP A 117 -1.25 2.45 -1.50
C TRP A 117 -2.47 1.58 -1.81
N LEU A 118 -3.69 2.00 -1.46
CA LEU A 118 -4.92 1.29 -1.84
C LEU A 118 -5.17 1.29 -3.36
N ARG A 119 -4.88 2.38 -4.08
CA ARG A 119 -5.06 2.47 -5.54
C ARG A 119 -4.02 1.63 -6.28
N GLU A 120 -2.77 1.69 -5.81
CA GLU A 120 -1.66 0.90 -6.37
C GLU A 120 -1.93 -0.61 -6.26
N ALA A 121 -2.60 -1.07 -5.19
CA ALA A 121 -3.01 -2.46 -5.05
C ALA A 121 -4.13 -2.89 -6.04
N GLU A 122 -5.13 -2.02 -6.29
CA GLU A 122 -6.20 -2.28 -7.28
C GLU A 122 -5.61 -2.41 -8.71
N GLU A 123 -4.62 -1.57 -9.05
CA GLU A 123 -3.93 -1.61 -10.35
C GLU A 123 -2.98 -2.81 -10.52
N GLU A 124 -2.35 -3.31 -9.45
CA GLU A 124 -1.49 -4.50 -9.50
C GLU A 124 -2.28 -5.82 -9.67
N GLU A 125 -3.49 -5.94 -9.12
CA GLU A 125 -4.30 -7.16 -9.26
C GLU A 125 -4.90 -7.31 -10.68
N GLU A 126 -5.43 -6.24 -11.29
CA GLU A 126 -5.98 -6.28 -12.66
C GLU A 126 -4.91 -6.59 -13.74
N SER A 127 -3.64 -6.26 -13.49
CA SER A 127 -2.55 -6.44 -14.47
C SER A 127 -2.01 -7.88 -14.57
N SER A 128 -2.68 -8.88 -13.98
CA SER A 128 -2.12 -10.22 -13.75
C SER A 128 -2.72 -11.38 -14.58
N GLU A 129 -3.67 -11.11 -15.50
CA GLU A 129 -4.38 -12.16 -16.27
C GLU A 129 -4.03 -12.24 -17.79
N ASP A 130 -3.07 -11.45 -18.32
CA ASP A 130 -2.87 -11.25 -19.78
C ASP A 130 -1.45 -11.60 -20.33
N GLU A 131 -0.81 -12.69 -19.88
CA GLU A 131 0.44 -13.23 -20.48
C GLU A 131 0.37 -14.74 -20.84
N GLU A 132 -0.61 -15.18 -21.63
CA GLU A 132 -0.59 -16.51 -22.29
C GLU A 132 0.36 -16.53 -23.53
N ASP A 133 1.67 -16.53 -23.26
CA ASP A 133 2.75 -17.26 -23.98
C ASP A 133 2.55 -17.59 -25.49
N ASP A 134 2.51 -16.57 -26.37
CA ASP A 134 2.48 -16.73 -27.84
C ASP A 134 3.84 -17.15 -28.42
N LEU A 135 4.29 -18.36 -28.08
CA LEU A 135 5.53 -18.95 -28.58
C LEU A 135 5.36 -19.56 -29.98
N GLU A 136 5.58 -18.73 -31.00
CA GLU A 136 5.68 -19.15 -32.41
C GLU A 136 6.84 -20.15 -32.61
N ILE A 137 6.53 -21.45 -32.61
CA ILE A 137 7.53 -22.52 -32.86
C ILE A 137 7.83 -22.62 -34.36
N GLU A 138 8.77 -21.80 -34.85
CA GLU A 138 9.30 -21.93 -36.22
C GLU A 138 10.25 -23.15 -36.32
N TYR A 139 9.92 -24.11 -37.20
CA TYR A 139 10.72 -25.32 -37.44
C TYR A 139 11.74 -25.09 -38.58
N ASP A 140 12.99 -24.76 -38.27
CA ASP A 140 14.08 -24.67 -39.26
C ASP A 140 14.49 -26.06 -39.78
N ASP A 141 13.80 -26.53 -40.83
CA ASP A 141 14.04 -27.82 -41.51
C ASP A 141 15.30 -27.80 -42.41
N ARG A 142 16.45 -27.47 -41.82
CA ARG A 142 17.74 -27.29 -42.52
C ARG A 142 18.82 -28.26 -42.08
N ALA A 143 18.50 -29.55 -42.13
CA ALA A 143 19.49 -30.62 -42.09
C ALA A 143 20.47 -30.54 -43.29
N LYS A 144 21.61 -29.85 -43.14
CA LYS A 144 22.75 -29.92 -44.06
C LYS A 144 23.99 -30.45 -43.36
N ALA A 145 24.25 -31.74 -43.55
CA ALA A 145 25.37 -32.44 -42.96
C ALA A 145 26.72 -31.81 -43.37
N THR A 146 27.55 -31.48 -42.37
CA THR A 146 28.96 -31.15 -42.53
C THR A 146 29.81 -32.32 -42.04
N PRO A 147 30.78 -32.81 -42.83
CA PRO A 147 31.62 -33.94 -42.42
C PRO A 147 32.60 -33.53 -41.31
N LEU A 148 32.80 -34.41 -40.34
CA LEU A 148 33.77 -34.19 -39.26
C LEU A 148 35.18 -33.98 -39.83
N LYS A 149 35.90 -33.02 -39.26
CA LYS A 149 37.35 -32.87 -39.47
C LYS A 149 38.03 -32.81 -38.12
N GLU A 150 38.68 -33.90 -37.74
CA GLU A 150 39.45 -33.99 -36.50
C GLU A 150 40.52 -32.89 -36.44
N THR A 151 40.69 -32.25 -35.28
CA THR A 151 41.87 -31.46 -34.94
C THR A 151 42.21 -31.75 -33.48
N LYS A 152 43.49 -31.99 -33.23
CA LYS A 152 43.94 -32.70 -32.02
C LYS A 152 43.99 -31.78 -30.80
N VAL A 153 43.60 -32.34 -29.65
CA VAL A 153 43.81 -31.73 -28.34
C VAL A 153 45.31 -31.60 -28.07
N ILE A 154 45.73 -30.41 -27.63
CA ILE A 154 47.00 -30.18 -26.92
C ILE A 154 46.66 -29.35 -25.68
N VAL A 155 47.24 -29.70 -24.53
CA VAL A 155 46.98 -29.10 -23.21
C VAL A 155 48.32 -28.66 -22.63
N GLU A 156 48.41 -27.46 -22.05
CA GLU A 156 49.07 -27.22 -20.75
C GLU A 156 48.93 -25.77 -20.22
N LYS A 157 49.43 -25.56 -19.00
CA LYS A 157 49.38 -24.39 -18.08
C LYS A 157 50.75 -24.33 -17.33
N PRO A 158 51.06 -23.37 -16.43
CA PRO A 158 50.85 -21.90 -16.44
C PRO A 158 52.04 -21.05 -15.86
N LYS A 159 52.14 -19.74 -16.22
CA LYS A 159 52.86 -18.65 -15.46
C LYS A 159 54.40 -18.82 -15.26
N PRO A 160 55.21 -17.88 -14.66
CA PRO A 160 54.88 -16.61 -13.94
C PRO A 160 55.71 -15.31 -14.24
N LEU A 161 55.19 -14.17 -13.75
CA LEU A 161 55.77 -12.94 -13.11
C LEU A 161 56.98 -12.11 -13.70
N GLU A 162 56.77 -10.77 -13.69
CA GLU A 162 57.63 -9.61 -13.27
C GLU A 162 59.04 -9.36 -13.88
N ASP A 163 59.59 -8.12 -13.96
CA ASP A 163 59.20 -6.81 -13.35
C ASP A 163 58.46 -5.81 -14.30
N ASP A 164 58.83 -4.55 -14.67
CA ASP A 164 60.09 -3.73 -14.67
C ASP A 164 59.78 -2.16 -14.73
N GLU A 165 60.79 -1.27 -14.85
CA GLU A 165 60.79 0.22 -14.60
C GLU A 165 60.34 1.26 -15.69
N GLY A 166 60.07 2.52 -15.24
CA GLY A 166 59.98 3.80 -16.03
C GLY A 166 58.71 4.66 -15.72
N GLU A 167 58.74 5.67 -14.82
CA GLU A 167 59.08 7.12 -15.04
C GLU A 167 58.28 7.79 -16.19
N ASP A 168 57.54 8.91 -16.05
CA ASP A 168 57.41 9.91 -14.96
C ASP A 168 56.06 10.69 -14.96
N ASP A 169 55.80 11.38 -13.84
CA ASP A 169 55.06 12.66 -13.63
C ASP A 169 54.96 13.64 -14.84
N VAL A 170 54.09 14.66 -15.00
CA VAL A 170 53.03 15.42 -14.26
C VAL A 170 52.34 16.38 -15.29
N ASP A 171 51.23 17.11 -15.07
CA ASP A 171 50.00 16.93 -14.28
C ASP A 171 48.95 18.00 -14.75
N ILE A 172 47.83 18.08 -14.03
CA ILE A 172 46.59 18.86 -14.19
C ILE A 172 46.71 20.38 -14.54
N ASP A 173 45.69 20.88 -15.25
CA ASP A 173 45.59 22.27 -15.73
C ASP A 173 44.98 23.21 -14.66
N ALA A 174 45.80 23.92 -13.86
CA ALA A 174 45.32 24.83 -12.79
C ALA A 174 46.31 25.93 -12.32
N ILE A 175 46.22 27.12 -12.96
CA ILE A 175 46.67 28.48 -12.49
C ILE A 175 48.19 28.71 -12.31
#